data_AF-A0A7Y9JA28-F1
#
_entry.id   AF-A0A7Y9JA28-F1
#
_cell.length_a   1.000
_cell.length_b   1.000
_cell.length_c   1.000
_cell.angle_alpha   90.00
_cell.angle_beta   90.00
_cell.angle_gamma   90.00
#
_symmetry.space_group_name_H-M   'P 1'
#
loop_
_entity.id
_entity.type
_entity.pdbx_description
1 polymer ?
#
loop_
_entity_poly.entity_id
_entity_poly.type
_entity_poly.pdbx_seq_one_letter_code
_entity_poly.pdbx_strand_id
1 'polypeptide(L)'
;MAVSDTAVQTAGAFVGGGLALAGGAIGAGIGDGLAGSSYIQGVARQPEAQGRLQTIFFLTVGLVEAMFFINLAFMALFVFVLA
;
A
#
# COMPACT_ATOMS: atom_id res chain seq x y z
N MET A 1 13.61 -7.62 -36.68
CA MET A 1 12.41 -6.85 -36.30
C MET A 1 12.86 -5.78 -35.32
N ALA A 2 12.80 -4.50 -35.70
CA ALA A 2 13.14 -3.42 -34.77
C ALA A 2 12.03 -3.31 -33.72
N VAL A 3 12.39 -3.22 -32.44
CA VAL A 3 11.44 -2.90 -31.37
C VAL A 3 11.04 -1.44 -31.57
N SER A 4 9.73 -1.15 -31.62
CA SER A 4 9.24 0.22 -31.71
C SER A 4 9.39 0.93 -30.35
N ASP A 5 9.64 2.24 -30.37
CA ASP A 5 9.74 3.04 -29.15
C ASP A 5 8.48 2.91 -28.27
N THR A 6 7.31 2.77 -28.89
CA THR A 6 6.03 2.49 -28.21
C THR A 6 6.07 1.17 -27.44
N ALA A 7 6.64 0.10 -28.01
CA ALA A 7 6.73 -1.19 -27.32
C ALA A 7 7.62 -1.10 -26.07
N VAL A 8 8.72 -0.33 -26.14
CA VAL A 8 9.59 -0.08 -24.99
C VAL A 8 8.86 0.74 -23.92
N GLN A 9 8.12 1.77 -24.33
CA GLN A 9 7.36 2.63 -23.43
C GLN A 9 6.27 1.86 -22.67
N THR A 10 5.44 1.09 -23.38
CA THR A 10 4.38 0.26 -22.79
C THR A 10 4.95 -0.78 -21.82
N ALA A 11 6.06 -1.44 -22.17
CA ALA A 11 6.72 -2.39 -21.28
C ALA A 11 7.25 -1.70 -20.00
N GLY A 12 7.88 -0.52 -20.15
CA GLY A 12 8.37 0.28 -19.03
C GLY A 12 7.25 0.71 -18.09
N ALA A 13 6.11 1.14 -18.64
CA ALA A 13 4.92 1.52 -17.89
C ALA A 13 4.37 0.37 -17.04
N PHE A 14 4.24 -0.83 -17.61
CA PHE A 14 3.76 -1.99 -16.86
C PHE A 14 4.71 -2.44 -15.75
N VAL A 15 6.02 -2.49 -16.04
CA VAL A 15 7.02 -2.88 -15.04
C VAL A 15 7.09 -1.85 -13.92
N GLY A 16 7.18 -0.56 -14.26
CA GLY A 16 7.21 0.53 -13.28
C GLY A 16 5.94 0.56 -12.42
N GLY A 17 4.76 0.37 -13.02
CA GLY A 17 3.49 0.34 -12.31
C GLY A 17 3.39 -0.85 -11.37
N GLY A 18 3.80 -2.03 -11.83
CA GLY A 18 3.84 -3.23 -11.00
C GLY A 18 4.78 -3.08 -9.79
N LEU A 19 5.96 -2.50 -9.98
CA LEU A 19 6.92 -2.27 -8.89
C LEU A 19 6.40 -1.26 -7.86
N ALA A 20 5.80 -0.15 -8.30
CA ALA A 20 5.20 0.84 -7.40
C ALA A 20 4.09 0.19 -6.55
N LEU A 21 3.16 -0.51 -7.19
CA LEU A 21 2.06 -1.17 -6.49
C LEU A 21 2.56 -2.27 -5.53
N ALA A 22 3.52 -3.09 -5.95
CA ALA A 22 4.09 -4.13 -5.10
C ALA A 22 4.77 -3.55 -3.85
N GLY A 23 5.54 -2.47 -4.00
CA GLY A 23 6.16 -1.76 -2.88
C GLY A 23 5.12 -1.23 -1.90
N GLY A 24 4.05 -0.60 -2.41
CA GLY A 24 2.92 -0.16 -1.61
C GLY A 24 2.23 -1.30 -0.84
N ALA A 25 1.96 -2.42 -1.52
CA ALA A 25 1.28 -3.57 -0.94
C ALA A 25 2.10 -4.24 0.17
N ILE A 26 3.42 -4.36 -0.03
CA ILE A 26 4.33 -4.89 1.00
C ILE A 26 4.36 -3.96 2.21
N GLY A 27 4.48 -2.65 1.97
CA GLY A 27 4.46 -1.65 3.04
C GLY A 27 3.17 -1.69 3.85
N ALA A 28 2.02 -1.78 3.18
CA ALA A 28 0.72 -1.89 3.84
C ALA A 28 0.58 -3.17 4.64
N GLY A 29 0.88 -4.33 4.05
CA GLY A 29 0.79 -5.61 4.73
C GLY A 29 1.66 -5.69 6.00
N ILE A 30 2.87 -5.13 5.97
CA ILE A 30 3.74 -5.06 7.15
C ILE A 30 3.18 -4.06 8.17
N GLY A 31 2.82 -2.86 7.73
CA GLY A 31 2.32 -1.79 8.60
C GLY A 31 1.05 -2.19 9.36
N ASP A 32 0.08 -2.76 8.65
CA ASP A 32 -1.19 -3.20 9.24
C ASP A 32 -1.02 -4.43 10.13
N GLY A 33 -0.12 -5.35 9.76
CA GLY A 33 0.24 -6.48 10.62
C GLY A 33 0.85 -6.03 11.96
N LEU A 34 1.72 -5.04 11.94
CA LEU A 34 2.31 -4.45 13.15
C LEU A 34 1.28 -3.69 13.98
N ALA A 35 0.44 -2.88 13.34
CA ALA A 35 -0.63 -2.13 14.01
C ALA A 35 -1.66 -3.08 14.65
N GLY A 36 -2.08 -4.11 13.92
CA GLY A 36 -3.06 -5.10 14.37
C GLY A 36 -2.53 -5.96 15.52
N SER A 37 -1.29 -6.45 15.42
CA SER A 37 -0.68 -7.23 16.50
C SER A 37 -0.51 -6.40 17.78
N SER A 38 -0.17 -5.11 17.67
CA SER A 38 -0.05 -4.20 18.81
C SER A 38 -1.42 -3.91 19.43
N TYR A 39 -2.46 -3.72 18.61
CA TYR A 39 -3.84 -3.55 19.07
C TYR A 39 -4.31 -4.78 19.86
N ILE A 40 -4.15 -5.98 19.31
CA ILE A 40 -4.56 -7.24 19.95
C ILE A 40 -3.85 -7.42 21.30
N GLN A 41 -2.54 -7.20 21.36
CA GLN A 41 -1.77 -7.29 22.60
C GLN A 41 -2.20 -6.25 23.64
N GLY A 42 -2.52 -5.03 23.20
CA GLY A 42 -3.02 -3.97 24.08
C GLY A 42 -4.36 -4.33 24.70
N VAL A 43 -5.32 -4.78 23.89
CA VAL A 43 -6.66 -5.20 24.35
C VAL A 43 -6.57 -6.41 25.26
N ALA A 44 -5.72 -7.39 24.95
CA ALA A 44 -5.53 -8.58 25.79
C ALA A 44 -4.98 -8.25 27.19
N ARG A 45 -4.16 -7.19 27.31
CA ARG A 45 -3.61 -6.72 28.59
C ARG A 45 -4.58 -5.83 29.37
N GLN A 46 -5.35 -4.99 28.67
CA GLN A 46 -6.28 -4.02 29.25
C GLN A 46 -7.57 -3.95 28.41
N PRO A 47 -8.54 -4.84 28.65
CA PRO A 47 -9.80 -4.87 27.89
C PRO A 47 -10.58 -3.56 27.95
N GLU A 48 -10.54 -2.85 29.08
CA GLU A 48 -11.18 -1.55 29.29
C GLU A 48 -10.62 -0.44 28.36
N ALA A 49 -9.40 -0.60 27.87
CA ALA A 49 -8.77 0.34 26.95
C ALA A 49 -9.17 0.11 25.47
N GLN A 50 -9.95 -0.95 25.15
CA GLN A 50 -10.27 -1.35 23.78
C GLN A 50 -10.81 -0.21 22.93
N GLY A 51 -11.77 0.56 23.45
CA GLY A 51 -12.39 1.66 22.71
C GLY A 51 -11.37 2.73 22.31
N ARG A 52 -10.44 3.09 23.21
CA ARG A 52 -9.38 4.05 22.91
C ARG A 52 -8.37 3.50 21.92
N LEU A 53 -7.95 2.25 22.10
CA LEU A 53 -6.98 1.59 21.23
C LEU A 53 -7.51 1.39 19.81
N GLN A 54 -8.82 1.17 19.64
CA GLN A 54 -9.43 0.96 18.33
C GLN A 54 -9.33 2.21 17.44
N THR A 55 -9.58 3.40 18.00
CA THR A 55 -9.42 4.66 17.26
C THR A 55 -7.98 4.86 16.82
N ILE A 56 -7.01 4.60 17.70
CA ILE A 56 -5.58 4.72 17.38
C ILE A 56 -5.17 3.71 16.29
N PHE A 57 -5.68 2.48 16.38
CA PHE A 57 -5.46 1.44 15.37
C PHE A 57 -5.96 1.87 13.99
N PHE A 58 -7.20 2.33 13.88
CA PHE A 58 -7.75 2.77 12.58
C PHE A 58 -7.08 4.01 12.03
N LEU A 59 -6.64 4.96 12.88
CA LEU A 59 -5.84 6.10 12.42
C LEU A 59 -4.51 5.61 11.83
N THR A 60 -3.86 4.65 12.48
CA THR A 60 -2.59 4.06 12.01
C THR A 60 -2.79 3.34 10.68
N VAL A 61 -3.79 2.45 10.59
CA VAL A 61 -4.13 1.73 9.35
C VAL A 61 -4.47 2.71 8.23
N GLY A 62 -5.26 3.76 8.52
CA GLY A 62 -5.60 4.78 7.52
C GLY A 62 -4.37 5.49 6.94
N LEU A 63 -3.36 5.77 7.76
CA LEU A 63 -2.09 6.36 7.30
C LEU A 63 -1.24 5.37 6.49
N VAL A 64 -1.25 4.09 6.88
CA VAL A 64 -0.56 3.01 6.16
C VAL A 64 -1.20 2.81 4.78
N GLU A 65 -2.53 2.71 4.72
CA GLU A 65 -3.30 2.57 3.49
C GLU A 65 -3.16 3.79 2.58
N ALA A 66 -3.03 5.01 3.13
CA ALA A 66 -2.77 6.20 2.32
C ALA A 66 -1.52 6.03 1.43
N MET A 67 -0.46 5.40 1.95
CA MET A 67 0.75 5.10 1.17
C MET A 67 0.49 4.05 0.09
N PHE A 68 -0.32 3.03 0.36
CA PHE A 68 -0.74 2.06 -0.65
C PHE A 68 -1.51 2.73 -1.78
N PHE A 69 -2.50 3.56 -1.47
CA PHE A 69 -3.31 4.25 -2.48
C PHE A 69 -2.52 5.27 -3.30
N ILE A 70 -1.50 5.92 -2.72
CA ILE A 70 -0.56 6.76 -3.49
C ILE A 70 0.18 5.91 -4.55
N ASN A 71 0.67 4.73 -4.18
CA ASN A 71 1.34 3.82 -5.11
C ASN A 71 0.36 3.25 -6.15
N LEU A 72 -0.87 2.96 -5.76
CA LEU A 72 -1.94 2.56 -6.68
C LEU A 72 -2.21 3.65 -7.73
N ALA A 73 -2.24 4.92 -7.31
CA ALA A 73 -2.42 6.05 -8.22
C ALA A 73 -1.25 6.19 -9.21
N PHE A 74 0.00 6.00 -8.76
CA PHE A 74 1.15 6.00 -9.67
C PHE A 74 1.14 4.82 -10.63
N MET A 75 0.78 3.62 -10.16
CA MET A 75 0.58 2.47 -11.04
C MET A 75 -0.46 2.79 -12.12
N ALA A 76 -1.61 3.34 -11.72
CA ALA A 76 -2.66 3.72 -12.66
C ALA A 76 -2.19 4.80 -13.65
N LEU A 77 -1.43 5.80 -13.20
CA LEU A 77 -0.82 6.80 -14.08
C LEU A 77 0.11 6.14 -15.11
N PHE A 78 0.99 5.25 -14.68
CA PHE A 78 1.92 4.59 -15.59
C PHE A 78 1.17 3.73 -16.60
N VAL A 79 0.23 2.92 -16.14
CA VAL A 79 -0.47 1.94 -16.98
C VAL A 79 -1.53 2.57 -17.90
N PHE A 80 -2.27 3.57 -17.45
CA PHE A 80 -3.40 4.11 -18.22
C PHE A 80 -3.09 5.41 -18.96
N VAL A 81 -1.97 6.07 -18.64
CA VAL A 81 -1.59 7.34 -19.28
C VAL A 81 -0.28 7.23 -20.06
N LEU A 82 0.70 6.47 -19.57
CA LEU A 82 2.02 6.38 -20.21
C LEU A 82 2.17 5.17 -21.13
N ALA A 83 1.37 4.11 -20.96
CA ALA A 83 1.40 2.90 -21.78
C ALA A 83 0.65 3.08 -23.11
#